data_AF-T2S7C8-F1
#
_entry.id   AF-T2S7C8-F1
#
_cell.length_a   1.000
_cell.length_b   1.000
_cell.length_c   1.000
_cell.angle_alpha   90.00
_cell.angle_beta   90.00
_cell.angle_gamma   90.00
#
_symmetry.space_group_name_H-M   'P 1'
#
loop_
_entity.id
_entity.type
_entity.pdbx_description
1 polymer ?
#
loop_
_entity_poly.entity_id
_entity_poly.type
_entity_poly.pdbx_seq_one_letter_code
_entity_poly.pdbx_strand_id
1 'polypeptide(L)'
;MLEKGEKGTDHLGRVFVDYGNKRVGLNNVWKSEKLGNHRVISSYELYDTEKQALRSTPQVITKEKAFNSLNSAEPNPMQKELKSQEVLSPLEQANAEKLAKLEREALASEQEFLRHKEQESKKLNLIFELIYKDYSVEQGDRIA
;
A
#
# COMPACT_ATOMS: atom_id res chain seq x y z
N MET A 1 9.06 -17.15 8.98
CA MET A 1 8.87 -16.10 10.02
C MET A 1 9.26 -14.77 9.38
N LEU A 2 8.44 -13.72 9.54
CA LEU A 2 8.79 -12.38 9.06
C LEU A 2 9.57 -11.66 10.15
N GLU A 3 10.74 -11.14 9.81
CA GLU A 3 11.55 -10.32 10.71
C GLU A 3 10.97 -8.90 10.77
N LYS A 4 10.84 -8.36 11.98
CA LYS A 4 10.27 -7.02 12.20
C LYS A 4 11.39 -5.99 12.29
N GLY A 5 11.20 -4.84 11.65
CA GLY A 5 12.08 -3.68 11.82
C GLY A 5 11.83 -2.93 13.13
N GLU A 6 12.76 -2.04 13.49
CA GLU A 6 12.68 -1.15 14.64
C GLU A 6 11.95 0.14 14.25
N LYS A 7 10.99 0.60 15.06
CA LYS A 7 10.31 1.87 14.82
C LYS A 7 11.00 3.00 15.58
N GLY A 8 11.14 4.16 14.94
CA GLY A 8 11.73 5.34 15.55
C GLY A 8 10.95 6.62 15.26
N THR A 9 11.29 7.68 15.99
CA THR A 9 10.78 9.03 15.75
C THR A 9 11.89 10.02 16.02
N ASP A 10 12.08 10.99 15.13
CA ASP A 10 13.11 12.01 15.32
C ASP A 10 12.62 13.19 16.16
N HIS A 11 13.51 14.16 16.39
CA HIS A 11 13.21 15.38 17.13
C HIS A 11 12.15 16.28 16.45
N LEU A 12 11.77 16.00 15.20
CA LEU A 12 10.72 16.69 14.45
C LEU A 12 9.40 15.90 14.44
N GLY A 13 9.33 14.77 15.14
CA GLY A 13 8.13 13.92 15.18
C GLY A 13 7.90 13.08 13.93
N ARG A 14 8.88 12.98 13.02
CA ARG A 14 8.77 12.15 11.81
C ARG A 14 9.00 10.69 12.20
N VAL A 15 8.10 9.82 11.76
CA VAL A 15 8.17 8.39 12.08
C VAL A 15 8.96 7.66 11.00
N PHE A 16 9.79 6.71 11.42
CA PHE A 16 10.52 5.84 10.51
C PHE A 16 10.59 4.39 11.02
N VAL A 17 10.92 3.47 10.13
CA VAL A 17 11.20 2.06 10.44
C VAL A 17 12.57 1.69 9.88
N ASP A 18 13.42 1.16 10.74
CA ASP A 18 14.74 0.65 10.40
C ASP A 18 14.69 -0.87 10.27
N TYR A 19 15.29 -1.39 9.19
CA TYR A 19 15.39 -2.81 8.94
C TYR A 19 16.71 -3.14 8.25
N GLY A 20 17.63 -3.76 9.00
CA GLY A 20 19.00 -3.96 8.56
C GLY A 20 19.66 -2.64 8.18
N ASN A 21 20.11 -2.53 6.94
CA ASN A 21 20.78 -1.33 6.43
C ASN A 21 19.81 -0.36 5.72
N LYS A 22 18.52 -0.41 6.02
CA LYS A 22 17.48 0.39 5.37
C LYS A 22 16.70 1.18 6.41
N ARG A 23 16.33 2.41 6.05
CA ARG A 23 15.37 3.24 6.80
C ARG A 23 14.23 3.66 5.90
N VAL A 24 13.00 3.54 6.40
CA VAL A 24 11.78 3.96 5.70
C VAL A 24 11.07 5.03 6.51
N GLY A 25 10.94 6.23 5.97
CA GLY A 25 10.16 7.31 6.57
C GLY A 25 8.68 7.18 6.25
N LEU A 26 7.83 7.43 7.25
CA LEU A 26 6.39 7.26 7.19
C LEU A 26 5.64 8.56 7.53
N ASN A 27 4.68 8.93 6.69
CA ASN A 27 3.79 10.07 6.89
C ASN A 27 2.33 9.59 7.12
N ASN A 28 1.63 10.25 8.04
CA ASN A 28 0.23 9.96 8.37
C ASN A 28 -0.77 10.89 7.65
N VAL A 29 -0.28 11.84 6.85
CA VAL A 29 -1.06 12.78 6.05
C VAL A 29 -0.69 12.64 4.58
N TRP A 30 -1.70 12.61 3.72
CA TRP A 30 -1.55 12.64 2.27
C TRP A 30 -2.60 13.56 1.66
N LYS A 31 -2.20 14.47 0.77
CA LYS A 31 -3.11 15.47 0.16
C LYS A 31 -3.99 16.20 1.19
N SER A 32 -3.42 16.53 2.35
CA SER A 32 -4.10 17.19 3.49
C SER A 32 -5.14 16.34 4.23
N GLU A 33 -5.23 15.04 3.95
CA GLU A 33 -6.11 14.10 4.65
C GLU A 33 -5.33 13.18 5.60
N LYS A 34 -5.89 12.89 6.77
CA LYS A 34 -5.30 11.93 7.72
C LYS A 34 -5.62 10.50 7.28
N LEU A 35 -4.61 9.64 7.30
CA LEU A 35 -4.70 8.28 6.76
C LEU A 35 -5.16 7.21 7.77
N GLY A 36 -5.58 7.59 8.97
CA GLY A 36 -6.04 6.65 10.00
C GLY A 36 -4.97 5.60 10.35
N ASN A 37 -5.27 4.33 10.09
CA ASN A 37 -4.37 3.19 10.27
C ASN A 37 -3.38 2.96 9.10
N HIS A 38 -3.46 3.76 8.04
CA HIS A 38 -2.55 3.71 6.90
C HIS A 38 -1.47 4.78 7.00
N ARG A 39 -0.33 4.56 6.34
CA ARG A 39 0.78 5.51 6.26
C ARG A 39 1.40 5.48 4.87
N VAL A 40 1.77 6.65 4.38
CA VAL A 40 2.49 6.80 3.11
C VAL A 40 3.99 6.77 3.37
N ILE A 41 4.74 6.08 2.51
CA ILE A 41 6.20 6.11 2.53
C ILE A 41 6.64 7.48 1.99
N SER A 42 7.28 8.28 2.84
CA SER A 42 7.77 9.62 2.49
C SER A 42 9.25 9.64 2.12
N SER A 43 10.03 8.67 2.60
CA SER A 43 11.46 8.55 2.28
C SER A 43 11.94 7.11 2.41
N TYR A 44 13.01 6.80 1.69
CA TYR A 44 13.69 5.51 1.75
C TYR A 44 15.20 5.76 1.68
N GLU A 45 15.94 5.28 2.68
CA GLU A 45 17.39 5.41 2.79
C GLU A 45 18.04 4.03 2.85
N LEU A 46 19.21 3.90 2.22
CA LEU A 46 20.07 2.73 2.31
C LEU A 46 21.40 3.17 2.91
N TYR A 47 21.78 2.57 4.03
CA TYR A 47 23.09 2.77 4.64
C TYR A 47 24.05 1.73 4.05
N ASP A 48 25.05 2.18 3.31
CA ASP A 48 26.23 1.35 3.05
C ASP A 48 27.11 1.42 4.29
N THR A 49 27.20 0.32 5.04
CA THR A 49 28.08 0.20 6.21
C THR A 49 29.54 0.55 5.88
N GLU A 50 29.95 0.42 4.61
CA GLU A 50 31.31 0.73 4.15
C GLU A 50 31.56 2.20 3.78
N LYS A 51 30.52 3.04 3.58
CA LYS A 51 30.67 4.40 3.02
C LYS A 51 30.33 5.54 3.97
N GLN A 52 30.03 5.26 5.24
CA GLN A 52 29.76 6.27 6.26
C GLN A 52 30.94 7.24 6.51
N ALA A 53 32.15 6.94 6.02
CA ALA A 53 33.29 7.83 6.15
C ALA A 53 33.24 9.07 5.23
N LEU A 54 32.39 9.15 4.18
CA LEU A 54 32.61 10.16 3.13
C LEU A 54 31.45 11.05 2.69
N ARG A 55 30.19 10.84 3.07
CA ARG A 55 29.11 11.72 2.58
C ARG A 55 28.01 12.02 3.60
N SER A 56 28.31 12.93 4.51
CA SER A 56 27.31 13.84 5.07
C SER A 56 27.37 15.15 4.30
N THR A 57 26.58 15.28 3.25
CA THR A 57 26.17 16.59 2.75
C THR A 57 24.69 16.50 2.40
N PRO A 58 23.81 17.19 3.12
CA PRO A 58 22.40 17.26 2.76
C PRO A 58 22.29 17.97 1.42
N GLN A 59 21.85 17.26 0.37
CA GLN A 59 21.56 17.90 -0.90
C GLN A 59 20.27 18.71 -0.75
N VAL A 60 20.42 20.03 -0.65
CA VAL A 60 19.36 21.00 -0.83
C VAL A 60 18.83 20.83 -2.26
N ILE A 61 17.57 20.38 -2.40
CA ILE A 61 16.89 20.36 -3.70
C ILE A 61 16.44 21.79 -3.99
N THR A 62 17.33 22.64 -4.48
CA THR A 62 16.91 23.85 -5.19
C THR A 62 16.28 23.42 -6.51
N LYS A 63 15.12 24.00 -6.82
CA LYS A 63 14.34 23.74 -8.04
C LYS A 63 15.06 24.30 -9.28
N GLU A 64 16.22 23.77 -9.65
CA GLU A 64 16.89 24.14 -10.89
C GLU A 64 17.97 23.13 -11.30
N LYS A 65 17.58 21.88 -11.60
CA LYS A 65 18.42 21.02 -12.43
C LYS A 65 17.59 19.97 -13.16
N ALA A 66 17.42 20.20 -14.45
CA ALA A 66 16.81 19.23 -15.36
C ALA A 66 17.73 18.00 -15.47
N PHE A 67 17.35 16.90 -14.82
CA PHE A 67 17.94 15.59 -15.07
C PHE A 67 17.24 14.96 -16.28
N ASN A 68 17.58 15.44 -17.47
CA ASN A 68 17.36 14.69 -18.71
C ASN A 68 18.73 14.47 -19.35
N SER A 69 19.06 13.20 -19.59
CA SER A 69 20.01 12.68 -20.59
C SER A 69 21.02 11.71 -19.98
N LEU A 70 20.79 10.41 -20.18
CA LEU A 70 21.81 9.44 -20.64
C LEU A 70 21.08 8.28 -21.32
N ASN A 71 20.55 8.53 -22.53
CA ASN A 71 20.37 7.46 -23.51
C ASN A 71 21.76 7.21 -24.12
N SER A 72 22.36 6.06 -23.85
CA SER A 72 23.61 5.64 -24.49
C SER A 72 23.30 5.23 -25.94
N ALA A 73 23.65 6.09 -26.89
CA ALA A 73 23.56 5.80 -28.31
C ALA A 73 24.91 5.25 -28.82
N GLU A 74 25.01 3.93 -28.99
CA GLU A 74 25.92 3.31 -29.94
C GLU A 74 25.13 2.32 -30.81
N PRO A 75 25.21 2.40 -32.15
CA PRO A 75 24.51 1.48 -33.04
C PRO A 75 25.38 0.24 -33.30
N ASN A 76 24.90 -0.96 -32.97
CA ASN A 76 25.55 -2.21 -33.40
C ASN A 76 24.97 -2.67 -34.76
N PRO A 77 25.79 -2.90 -35.81
CA PRO A 77 25.31 -3.35 -37.11
C PRO A 77 25.27 -4.88 -37.17
N MET A 78 24.11 -5.46 -36.90
CA MET A 78 23.81 -6.83 -37.35
C MET A 78 22.32 -6.93 -37.72
N GLN A 79 22.01 -6.48 -38.93
CA GLN A 79 20.80 -6.90 -39.63
C GLN A 79 20.89 -8.40 -39.89
N LYS A 80 19.91 -9.17 -39.41
CA LYS A 80 19.23 -10.18 -40.25
C LYS A 80 17.94 -10.68 -39.60
N GLU A 81 16.92 -10.63 -40.44
CA GLU A 81 15.65 -11.36 -40.41
C GLU A 81 14.54 -10.89 -39.46
N LEU A 82 13.72 -10.00 -40.03
CA LEU A 82 12.25 -10.09 -40.04
C LEU A 82 11.75 -11.53 -39.82
N LYS A 83 11.26 -11.80 -38.61
CA LYS A 83 10.08 -12.67 -38.44
C LYS A 83 9.09 -11.95 -37.54
N SER A 84 7.98 -11.58 -38.18
CA SER A 84 6.71 -11.29 -37.56
C SER A 84 6.31 -12.49 -36.69
N GLN A 85 6.38 -12.32 -35.37
CA GLN A 85 5.51 -13.05 -34.46
C GLN A 85 5.35 -12.18 -33.21
N GLU A 86 4.16 -11.60 -33.12
CA GLU A 86 3.66 -10.80 -32.01
C GLU A 86 3.57 -11.71 -30.77
N VAL A 87 4.68 -11.87 -30.06
CA VAL A 87 4.73 -12.48 -28.73
C VAL A 87 5.23 -11.38 -27.81
N LEU A 88 4.29 -10.78 -27.07
CA LEU A 88 4.56 -9.91 -25.94
C LEU A 88 5.74 -10.47 -25.15
N SER A 89 6.69 -9.61 -24.78
CA SER A 89 7.88 -10.06 -24.07
C SER A 89 7.47 -10.80 -22.78
N PRO A 90 8.21 -11.84 -22.35
CA PRO A 90 7.90 -12.56 -21.11
C PRO A 90 7.75 -11.66 -19.87
N LEU A 91 8.37 -10.47 -19.91
CA LEU A 91 8.28 -9.45 -18.88
C LEU A 91 6.92 -8.72 -18.89
N GLU A 92 6.37 -8.41 -20.07
CA GLU A 92 5.04 -7.81 -20.21
C GLU A 92 3.95 -8.79 -19.76
N GLN A 93 4.09 -10.07 -20.11
CA GLN A 93 3.15 -11.11 -19.70
C GLN A 93 3.14 -11.34 -18.18
N ALA A 94 4.33 -11.39 -17.55
CA ALA A 94 4.44 -11.51 -16.09
C ALA A 94 3.83 -10.30 -15.34
N ASN A 95 3.98 -9.09 -15.89
CA ASN A 95 3.38 -7.88 -15.30
C ASN A 95 1.86 -7.87 -15.43
N ALA A 96 1.32 -8.27 -16.58
CA ALA A 96 -0.12 -8.38 -16.80
C ALA A 96 -0.76 -9.44 -15.87
N GLU A 97 -0.12 -10.60 -15.71
CA GLU A 97 -0.60 -11.65 -14.81
C GLU A 97 -0.57 -11.22 -13.33
N LYS A 98 0.47 -10.50 -12.91
CA LYS A 98 0.58 -9.98 -11.54
C LYS A 98 -0.50 -8.94 -11.24
N LEU A 99 -0.78 -8.04 -12.18
CA LEU A 99 -1.84 -7.05 -12.06
C LEU A 99 -3.23 -7.71 -11.98
N ALA A 100 -3.51 -8.65 -12.89
CA ALA A 100 -4.79 -9.38 -12.89
C ALA A 100 -5.01 -10.19 -11.60
N LYS A 101 -3.94 -10.72 -11.00
CA LYS A 101 -4.02 -11.44 -9.72
C LYS A 101 -4.31 -10.49 -8.55
N LEU A 102 -3.65 -9.33 -8.52
CA LEU A 102 -3.89 -8.30 -7.51
C LEU A 102 -5.33 -7.76 -7.55
N GLU A 103 -5.86 -7.50 -8.75
CA GLU A 103 -7.24 -7.03 -8.91
C GLU A 103 -8.27 -8.08 -8.43
N ARG A 104 -8.03 -9.36 -8.72
CA ARG A 104 -8.90 -10.45 -8.23
C ARG A 104 -8.87 -10.59 -6.72
N GLU A 105 -7.69 -10.49 -6.11
CA GLU A 105 -7.53 -10.56 -4.66
C GLU A 105 -8.21 -9.37 -3.96
N ALA A 106 -8.06 -8.17 -4.50
CA ALA A 106 -8.73 -6.97 -4.01
C ALA A 106 -10.27 -7.11 -4.10
N LEU A 107 -10.79 -7.56 -5.24
CA LEU A 107 -12.23 -7.72 -5.46
C LEU A 107 -12.83 -8.82 -4.57
N ALA A 108 -12.10 -9.92 -4.37
CA ALA A 108 -12.52 -10.97 -3.44
C ALA A 108 -12.55 -10.46 -1.99
N SER A 109 -11.53 -9.73 -1.55
CA SER A 109 -11.48 -9.14 -0.21
C SER A 109 -12.59 -8.11 0.01
N GLU A 110 -12.93 -7.32 -1.01
CA GLU A 110 -14.02 -6.35 -0.95
C GLU A 110 -15.38 -7.05 -0.81
N GLN A 111 -15.63 -8.10 -1.59
CA GLN A 111 -16.85 -8.90 -1.46
C GLN A 111 -16.97 -9.57 -0.09
N GLU A 112 -15.87 -10.10 0.45
CA GLU A 112 -15.86 -10.75 1.75
C GLU A 112 -16.16 -9.76 2.88
N PHE A 113 -15.58 -8.56 2.81
CA PHE A 113 -15.88 -7.47 3.74
C PHE A 113 -17.36 -7.05 3.68
N LEU A 114 -17.92 -6.90 2.48
CA LEU A 114 -19.33 -6.55 2.29
C LEU A 114 -20.26 -7.63 2.85
N ARG A 115 -19.95 -8.92 2.62
CA ARG A 115 -20.71 -10.04 3.20
C ARG A 115 -20.67 -10.01 4.73
N HIS A 116 -19.51 -9.77 5.32
CA HIS A 116 -19.39 -9.67 6.77
C HIS A 116 -20.22 -8.50 7.33
N LYS A 117 -20.17 -7.33 6.67
CA LYS A 117 -20.99 -6.16 7.04
C LYS A 117 -22.49 -6.45 6.92
N GLU A 118 -22.92 -7.14 5.87
CA GLU A 118 -24.32 -7.52 5.69
C GLU A 118 -24.76 -8.51 6.77
N GLN A 119 -23.92 -9.49 7.12
CA GLN A 119 -24.21 -10.46 8.17
C GLN A 119 -24.33 -9.78 9.56
N GLU A 120 -23.44 -8.85 9.88
CA GLU A 120 -23.52 -8.01 11.08
C GLU A 120 -24.83 -7.21 11.12
N SER A 121 -25.19 -6.57 10.01
CA SER A 121 -26.44 -5.80 9.89
C SER A 121 -27.67 -6.67 10.10
N LYS A 122 -27.71 -7.87 9.51
CA LYS A 122 -28.78 -8.86 9.70
C LYS A 122 -28.89 -9.32 11.16
N LYS A 123 -27.75 -9.58 11.83
CA LYS A 123 -27.72 -9.93 13.26
C LYS A 123 -28.28 -8.79 14.13
N LEU A 124 -27.86 -7.56 13.88
CA LEU A 124 -28.36 -6.40 14.62
C LEU A 124 -29.86 -6.18 14.41
N ASN A 125 -30.34 -6.33 13.17
CA ASN A 125 -31.77 -6.23 12.87
C ASN A 125 -32.58 -7.32 13.58
N LEU A 126 -32.08 -8.56 13.59
CA LEU A 126 -32.72 -9.65 14.33
C LEU A 126 -32.77 -9.38 15.84
N ILE A 127 -31.68 -8.88 16.42
CA ILE A 127 -31.63 -8.50 17.84
C ILE A 127 -32.65 -7.39 18.13
N PHE A 128 -32.73 -6.38 17.25
CA PHE A 128 -33.71 -5.30 17.37
C PHE A 128 -35.15 -5.85 17.33
N GLU A 129 -35.49 -6.68 16.34
CA GLU A 129 -36.81 -7.32 16.25
C GLU A 129 -37.17 -8.14 17.51
N LEU A 130 -36.23 -8.91 18.06
CA LEU A 130 -36.47 -9.69 19.28
C LEU A 130 -36.75 -8.78 20.48
N ILE A 131 -35.93 -7.74 20.68
CA ILE A 131 -36.10 -6.78 21.79
C ILE A 131 -37.47 -6.08 21.69
N TYR A 132 -37.88 -5.63 20.51
CA TYR A 132 -39.15 -4.92 20.33
C TYR A 132 -40.37 -5.83 20.48
N LYS A 133 -40.24 -7.10 20.09
CA LYS A 133 -41.29 -8.11 20.27
C LYS A 133 -41.47 -8.46 21.75
N ASP A 134 -40.38 -8.66 22.49
CA ASP A 134 -40.41 -8.90 23.93
C ASP A 134 -40.97 -7.70 24.70
N TYR A 135 -40.61 -6.48 24.31
CA TYR A 135 -41.16 -5.24 24.89
C TYR A 135 -42.67 -5.09 24.68
N SER A 136 -43.19 -5.58 23.55
CA SER A 136 -44.63 -5.53 23.25
C SER A 136 -45.43 -6.60 24.00
N VAL A 137 -44.85 -7.78 24.23
CA VAL A 137 -45.45 -8.85 25.04
C VAL A 137 -45.55 -8.43 26.51
N GLU A 138 -44.49 -7.81 27.06
CA GLU A 138 -44.45 -7.40 28.47
C GLU A 138 -45.43 -6.25 28.80
N GLN A 139 -45.80 -5.42 27.82
CA GLN A 139 -46.83 -4.38 27.98
C GLN A 139 -48.25 -4.92 27.77
N GLY A 140 -48.42 -5.94 26.90
CA GLY A 140 -49.72 -6.59 26.64
C GLY A 140 -50.25 -7.37 27.85
N ASP A 141 -49.38 -7.98 28.65
CA ASP A 141 -49.75 -8.73 29.86
C ASP A 141 -50.10 -7.82 31.06
N ARG A 142 -49.87 -6.50 30.97
CA ARG A 142 -50.21 -5.53 32.03
C ARG A 142 -51.56 -4.86 31.87
N ILE A 143 -52.30 -5.15 30.79
CA ILE A 143 -53.59 -4.53 30.45
C ILE A 143 -54.72 -5.54 30.19
N ALA A 144 -54.56 -6.81 30.61
CA ALA A 144 -55.62 -7.82 30.62
C ALA A 144 -56.15 -8.07 32.03
#